data_AF-A0A1H3SWX0-F1
#
_entry.id   AF-A0A1H3SWX0-F1
#
_cell.length_a   1.000
_cell.length_b   1.000
_cell.length_c   1.000
_cell.angle_alpha   90.00
_cell.angle_beta   90.00
_cell.angle_gamma   90.00
#
_symmetry.space_group_name_H-M   'P 1'
#
loop_
_entity.id
_entity.type
_entity.pdbx_description
1 polymer ?
#
loop_
_entity_poly.entity_id
_entity_poly.type
_entity_poly.pdbx_seq_one_letter_code
_entity_poly.pdbx_strand_id
1 'polypeptide(L)'
;MRTIARTLTTAIAVAAMAATASCATTADGQPPAGDATTSRPTRCVYNRPANATGDPCQPRPTNGPARAALTTSQQASAEPARAAAERAITGCGGCGAGDPVALAENIRAALAGAGFADAIVRPAGPADPAPTGSVIYAVPAGVACLLGSYEPSTRRQQLEIQGPLTHGGCL
;
A
#
# COMPACT_ATOMS: atom_id res chain seq x y z
N MET A 1 27.52 52.68 1.86
CA MET A 1 28.13 51.59 2.67
C MET A 1 27.39 50.31 2.31
N ARG A 2 28.07 49.37 1.65
CA ARG A 2 27.51 48.12 1.13
C ARG A 2 27.85 47.01 2.12
N THR A 3 26.86 46.30 2.66
CA THR A 3 27.07 45.10 3.48
C THR A 3 26.45 43.92 2.74
N ILE A 4 27.33 43.09 2.17
CA ILE A 4 26.99 41.83 1.51
C ILE A 4 27.24 40.74 2.55
N ALA A 5 26.20 40.01 2.95
CA ALA A 5 26.33 38.80 3.75
C ALA A 5 25.97 37.58 2.89
N ARG A 6 27.01 36.88 2.45
CA ARG A 6 26.97 35.46 2.04
C ARG A 6 26.64 34.63 3.30
N THR A 7 25.93 33.50 3.22
CA THR A 7 26.40 32.09 3.20
C THR A 7 25.18 31.27 3.69
N LEU A 8 24.94 29.97 3.46
CA LEU A 8 25.73 28.79 3.09
C LEU A 8 24.70 27.75 2.57
N THR A 9 24.86 27.21 1.37
CA THR A 9 24.00 26.16 0.82
C THR A 9 24.59 24.80 1.19
N THR A 10 23.96 24.07 2.10
CA THR A 10 24.39 22.72 2.49
C THR A 10 23.81 21.70 1.52
N ALA A 11 24.63 21.18 0.60
CA ALA A 11 24.26 20.05 -0.25
C ALA A 11 24.53 18.73 0.49
N ILE A 12 23.48 17.96 0.76
CA ILE A 12 23.58 16.60 1.30
C ILE A 12 23.70 15.63 0.12
N ALA A 13 24.88 15.04 -0.07
CA ALA A 13 25.11 13.97 -1.01
C ALA A 13 24.64 12.64 -0.40
N VAL A 14 23.60 12.02 -0.97
CA VAL A 14 23.18 10.66 -0.64
C VAL A 14 23.93 9.69 -1.55
N ALA A 15 24.86 8.94 -0.96
CA ALA A 15 25.62 7.90 -1.66
C ALA A 15 24.71 6.69 -1.96
N ALA A 16 24.63 6.33 -3.24
CA ALA A 16 24.00 5.13 -3.73
C ALA A 16 24.84 3.89 -3.38
N MET A 17 24.26 2.91 -2.68
CA MET A 17 24.83 1.57 -2.58
C MET A 17 24.22 0.69 -3.67
N ALA A 18 25.02 0.43 -4.70
CA ALA A 18 24.76 -0.61 -5.69
C ALA A 18 25.23 -1.96 -5.11
N ALA A 19 24.30 -2.90 -4.92
CA ALA A 19 24.63 -4.29 -4.64
C ALA A 19 24.49 -5.10 -5.93
N THR A 20 25.61 -5.37 -6.59
CA THR A 20 25.71 -6.36 -7.67
C THR A 20 25.90 -7.74 -7.06
N ALA A 21 24.87 -8.59 -7.12
CA ALA A 21 24.99 -10.02 -6.86
C ALA A 21 24.95 -10.75 -8.19
N SER A 22 26.06 -11.39 -8.55
CA SER A 22 26.20 -12.25 -9.72
C SER A 22 26.87 -13.54 -9.32
N CYS A 23 26.17 -14.67 -9.46
CA CYS A 23 26.74 -16.01 -9.61
C CYS A 23 25.85 -16.87 -10.52
N ALA A 24 26.35 -17.08 -11.74
CA ALA A 24 26.36 -18.28 -12.59
C ALA A 24 25.21 -19.32 -12.59
N THR A 25 24.80 -19.59 -13.82
CA THR A 25 24.04 -20.73 -14.38
C THR A 25 24.81 -22.05 -14.43
N THR A 26 24.09 -23.16 -14.25
CA THR A 26 24.29 -24.40 -15.02
C THR A 26 22.93 -24.96 -15.44
N ALA A 27 22.78 -25.27 -16.73
CA ALA A 27 21.57 -25.76 -17.38
C ALA A 27 21.35 -27.27 -17.15
N ASP A 28 20.08 -27.70 -17.14
CA ASP A 28 19.50 -28.67 -18.09
C ASP A 28 18.12 -29.16 -17.61
N GLY A 29 17.11 -29.04 -18.46
CA GLY A 29 15.76 -29.53 -18.19
C GLY A 29 14.68 -28.74 -18.91
N GLN A 30 14.57 -28.91 -20.22
CA GLN A 30 13.47 -28.38 -21.03
C GLN A 30 12.29 -29.37 -21.06
N PRO A 31 11.08 -29.00 -20.58
CA PRO A 31 9.84 -29.61 -21.02
C PRO A 31 9.18 -28.76 -22.14
N PRO A 32 8.32 -29.37 -22.97
CA PRO A 32 7.95 -28.82 -24.28
C PRO A 32 7.03 -27.59 -24.19
N ALA A 33 7.09 -26.80 -25.26
CA ALA A 33 6.23 -25.65 -25.52
C ALA A 33 4.74 -26.02 -25.45
N GLY A 34 4.02 -25.36 -24.55
CA GLY A 34 2.57 -25.36 -24.46
C GLY A 34 2.11 -24.02 -23.88
N ASP A 35 1.48 -23.21 -24.72
CA ASP A 35 0.68 -22.01 -24.46
C ASP A 35 1.01 -21.16 -23.23
N ALA A 36 1.70 -20.05 -23.48
CA ALA A 36 1.89 -18.95 -22.56
C ALA A 36 0.57 -18.19 -22.31
N THR A 37 -0.34 -18.79 -21.54
CA THR A 37 -1.31 -18.04 -20.75
C THR A 37 -0.65 -17.78 -19.40
N THR A 38 -0.23 -16.55 -19.16
CA THR A 38 0.45 -16.13 -17.93
C THR A 38 -0.48 -16.30 -16.72
N SER A 39 -0.52 -17.51 -16.15
CA SER A 39 -1.13 -17.79 -14.86
C SER A 39 -0.36 -17.04 -13.78
N ARG A 40 -0.99 -16.02 -13.21
CA ARG A 40 -0.50 -15.30 -12.03
C ARG A 40 -0.33 -16.30 -10.87
N PRO A 41 0.73 -16.20 -10.05
CA PRO A 41 0.82 -17.00 -8.84
C PRO A 41 -0.22 -16.50 -7.83
N THR A 42 -1.27 -17.29 -7.63
CA THR A 42 -2.23 -17.15 -6.53
C THR A 42 -1.49 -17.33 -5.20
N ARG A 43 -1.34 -16.27 -4.40
CA ARG A 43 -0.81 -16.40 -3.03
C ARG A 43 -1.91 -16.98 -2.14
N CYS A 44 -1.79 -18.24 -1.77
CA CYS A 44 -2.65 -18.90 -0.80
C CYS A 44 -2.30 -18.43 0.62
N VAL A 45 -3.24 -17.81 1.33
CA VAL A 45 -3.08 -17.49 2.76
C VAL A 45 -3.55 -18.69 3.57
N TYR A 46 -2.62 -19.38 4.23
CA TYR A 46 -2.85 -20.65 4.93
C TYR A 46 -3.55 -20.54 6.31
N ASN A 47 -3.95 -19.36 6.75
CA ASN A 47 -4.62 -19.19 8.05
C ASN A 47 -6.13 -19.13 7.90
N ARG A 48 -6.76 -20.31 7.87
CA ARG A 48 -8.23 -20.44 7.87
C ARG A 48 -8.73 -21.05 9.18
N PRO A 49 -9.76 -20.49 9.84
CA PRO A 49 -10.44 -21.16 10.93
C PRO A 49 -11.21 -22.39 10.41
N ALA A 50 -11.31 -23.45 11.23
CA ALA A 50 -11.78 -24.79 10.87
C ALA A 50 -13.18 -24.90 10.23
N ASN A 51 -13.99 -23.82 10.24
CA ASN A 51 -15.40 -23.84 9.83
C ASN A 51 -15.69 -23.10 8.51
N ALA A 52 -14.69 -22.69 7.75
CA ALA A 52 -14.97 -22.02 6.49
C ALA A 52 -15.13 -23.05 5.37
N THR A 53 -16.32 -23.10 4.77
CA THR A 53 -16.68 -23.94 3.62
C THR A 53 -16.42 -23.14 2.33
N GLY A 54 -15.46 -23.57 1.52
CA GLY A 54 -15.03 -22.90 0.28
C GLY A 54 -13.59 -23.27 -0.06
N ASP A 55 -13.17 -23.17 -1.31
CA ASP A 55 -11.81 -23.53 -1.71
C ASP A 55 -10.83 -22.38 -1.33
N PRO A 56 -9.74 -22.64 -0.58
CA PRO A 56 -8.81 -21.61 -0.07
C PRO A 56 -8.04 -20.88 -1.19
N CYS A 57 -8.12 -21.38 -2.43
CA CYS A 57 -7.50 -20.80 -3.61
C CYS A 57 -8.46 -19.99 -4.47
N GLN A 58 -9.73 -19.85 -4.08
CA GLN A 58 -10.68 -19.05 -4.84
C GLN A 58 -10.22 -17.59 -4.80
N PRO A 59 -10.02 -16.94 -5.97
CA PRO A 59 -9.88 -15.49 -6.04
C PRO A 59 -11.08 -14.92 -5.29
N ARG A 60 -10.82 -14.18 -4.22
CA ARG A 60 -11.88 -13.42 -3.55
C ARG A 60 -12.53 -12.60 -4.68
N PRO A 61 -13.85 -12.71 -4.93
CA PRO A 61 -14.48 -11.94 -5.98
C PRO A 61 -14.28 -10.47 -5.65
N THR A 62 -13.32 -9.86 -6.34
CA THR A 62 -13.07 -8.43 -6.32
C THR A 62 -14.16 -7.83 -7.18
N ASN A 63 -15.38 -7.74 -6.65
CA ASN A 63 -16.42 -6.85 -7.18
C ASN A 63 -16.06 -5.38 -6.88
N GLY A 64 -14.76 -5.05 -6.97
CA GLY A 64 -14.23 -3.70 -6.90
C GLY A 64 -13.97 -3.18 -8.31
N PRO A 65 -13.82 -1.87 -8.46
CA PRO A 65 -13.50 -1.27 -9.75
C PRO A 65 -12.20 -1.86 -10.32
N ALA A 66 -12.14 -1.97 -11.65
CA ALA A 66 -10.97 -2.49 -12.35
C ALA A 66 -9.72 -1.66 -12.02
N ARG A 67 -8.62 -2.35 -11.70
CA ARG A 67 -7.33 -1.76 -11.36
C ARG A 67 -6.25 -2.27 -12.31
N ALA A 68 -5.26 -1.42 -12.56
CA ALA A 68 -4.07 -1.80 -13.29
C ALA A 68 -3.33 -2.92 -12.54
N ALA A 69 -2.80 -3.90 -13.27
CA ALA A 69 -2.00 -4.96 -12.68
C ALA A 69 -0.62 -4.42 -12.32
N LEU A 70 -0.15 -4.71 -11.11
CA LEU A 70 1.24 -4.46 -10.72
C LEU A 70 2.12 -5.67 -11.02
N THR A 71 3.34 -5.41 -11.46
CA THR A 71 4.40 -6.42 -11.49
C THR A 71 4.91 -6.70 -10.06
N THR A 72 5.58 -7.84 -9.87
CA THR A 72 6.22 -8.16 -8.59
C THR A 72 7.25 -7.10 -8.16
N SER A 73 8.00 -6.54 -9.11
CA SER A 73 8.97 -5.48 -8.82
C SER A 73 8.30 -4.18 -8.37
N GLN A 74 7.16 -3.81 -8.99
CA GLN A 74 6.37 -2.66 -8.58
C GLN A 74 5.79 -2.84 -7.17
N GLN A 75 5.25 -4.02 -6.87
CA GLN A 75 4.79 -4.34 -5.51
C GLN A 75 5.92 -4.23 -4.47
N ALA A 76 7.07 -4.85 -4.75
CA ALA A 76 8.22 -4.79 -3.86
C ALA A 76 8.71 -3.35 -3.63
N SER A 77 8.67 -2.49 -4.67
CA SER A 77 9.08 -1.09 -4.55
C SER A 77 8.13 -0.25 -3.67
N ALA A 78 6.86 -0.64 -3.54
CA ALA A 78 5.88 0.05 -2.71
C ALA A 78 5.87 -0.42 -1.24
N GLU A 79 6.56 -1.52 -0.93
CA GLU A 79 6.61 -2.10 0.41
C GLU A 79 7.18 -1.16 1.50
N PRO A 80 8.25 -0.37 1.25
CA PRO A 80 8.72 0.61 2.24
C PRO A 80 7.69 1.70 2.53
N ALA A 81 6.94 2.14 1.51
CA ALA A 81 5.86 3.12 1.68
C ALA A 81 4.70 2.52 2.49
N ARG A 82 4.34 1.25 2.24
CA ARG A 82 3.36 0.50 3.04
C ARG A 82 3.73 0.49 4.52
N ALA A 83 4.96 0.08 4.83
CA ALA A 83 5.46 0.01 6.20
C ALA A 83 5.55 1.39 6.88
N ALA A 84 5.80 2.46 6.12
CA ALA A 84 5.77 3.83 6.64
C ALA A 84 4.34 4.31 6.94
N ALA A 85 3.38 4.06 6.04
CA ALA A 85 1.98 4.41 6.25
C ALA A 85 1.37 3.63 7.44
N GLU A 86 1.70 2.35 7.57
CA GLU A 86 1.26 1.52 8.70
C GLU A 86 1.78 2.04 10.04
N ARG A 87 3.06 2.39 10.12
CA ARG A 87 3.64 3.01 11.33
C ARG A 87 2.99 4.36 11.65
N ALA A 88 2.72 5.18 10.64
CA ALA A 88 2.08 6.48 10.82
C ALA A 88 0.67 6.35 11.44
N ILE A 89 -0.14 5.41 10.93
CA ILE A 89 -1.50 5.17 11.41
C ILE A 89 -1.49 4.50 12.80
N THR A 90 -0.62 3.51 13.01
CA THR A 90 -0.48 2.84 14.32
C THR A 90 0.01 3.81 15.41
N GLY A 91 0.92 4.74 15.05
CA GLY A 91 1.43 5.77 15.95
C GLY A 91 0.52 6.98 16.13
N CYS A 92 -0.65 7.01 15.50
CA CYS A 92 -1.56 8.13 15.57
C CYS A 92 -2.23 8.24 16.96
N GLY A 93 -1.71 9.13 17.81
CA GLY A 93 -2.24 9.36 19.16
C GLY A 93 -3.69 9.85 19.21
N GLY A 94 -4.20 10.43 18.11
CA GLY A 94 -5.58 10.89 17.97
C GLY A 94 -6.53 9.92 17.25
N CYS A 95 -6.06 8.76 16.79
CA CYS A 95 -6.86 7.82 16.00
C CYS A 95 -7.69 6.86 16.89
N GLY A 96 -8.22 7.36 18.00
CA GLY A 96 -9.07 6.59 18.91
C GLY A 96 -10.51 6.45 18.45
N ALA A 97 -11.32 5.76 19.26
CA ALA A 97 -12.77 5.73 19.09
C ALA A 97 -13.35 7.15 19.18
N GLY A 98 -14.25 7.49 18.24
CA GLY A 98 -14.82 8.83 18.14
C GLY A 98 -15.58 9.03 16.83
N ASP A 99 -15.86 10.29 16.52
CA ASP A 99 -16.48 10.70 15.26
C ASP A 99 -15.61 10.29 14.04
N PRO A 100 -16.15 9.57 13.04
CA PRO A 100 -15.41 9.14 11.86
C PRO A 100 -14.80 10.29 11.05
N VAL A 101 -15.40 11.49 11.08
CA VAL A 101 -14.85 12.65 10.37
C VAL A 101 -13.59 13.13 11.08
N ALA A 102 -13.64 13.36 12.39
CA ALA A 102 -12.45 13.68 13.19
C ALA A 102 -11.33 12.62 13.08
N LEU A 103 -11.71 11.33 13.05
CA LEU A 103 -10.77 10.23 12.83
C LEU A 103 -10.10 10.32 11.45
N ALA A 104 -10.86 10.64 10.40
CA ALA A 104 -10.32 10.82 9.05
C ALA A 104 -9.30 11.97 8.99
N GLU A 105 -9.58 13.10 9.67
CA GLU A 105 -8.64 14.22 9.79
C GLU A 105 -7.35 13.82 10.52
N ASN A 106 -7.46 13.09 11.62
CA ASN A 106 -6.29 12.61 12.37
C ASN A 106 -5.43 11.64 11.56
N ILE A 107 -6.05 10.71 10.82
CA ILE A 107 -5.34 9.81 9.90
C ILE A 107 -4.66 10.60 8.78
N ARG A 108 -5.35 11.59 8.19
CA ARG A 108 -4.78 12.45 7.15
C ARG A 108 -3.55 13.21 7.67
N ALA A 109 -3.64 13.79 8.86
CA ALA A 109 -2.53 14.49 9.49
C ALA A 109 -1.34 13.56 9.78
N ALA A 110 -1.59 12.35 10.27
CA ALA A 110 -0.55 11.36 10.53
C ALA A 110 0.16 10.92 9.24
N LEU A 111 -0.59 10.65 8.17
CA LEU A 111 -0.05 10.31 6.87
C LEU A 111 0.75 11.47 6.25
N ALA A 112 0.23 12.70 6.32
CA ALA A 112 0.94 13.89 5.85
C ALA A 112 2.26 14.11 6.61
N GLY A 113 2.26 13.92 7.94
CA GLY A 113 3.48 13.98 8.77
C GLY A 113 4.52 12.90 8.41
N ALA A 114 4.08 11.78 7.81
CA ALA A 114 4.94 10.74 7.27
C ALA A 114 5.36 10.95 5.80
N GLY A 115 4.99 12.09 5.20
CA GLY A 115 5.32 12.44 3.81
C GLY A 115 4.27 12.08 2.77
N PHE A 116 3.11 11.57 3.17
CA PHE A 116 2.01 11.19 2.27
C PHE A 116 0.95 12.30 2.18
N ALA A 117 1.34 13.48 1.71
CA ALA A 117 0.45 14.65 1.64
C ALA A 117 -0.75 14.44 0.69
N ASP A 118 -0.60 13.62 -0.35
CA ASP A 118 -1.64 13.33 -1.34
C ASP A 118 -2.55 12.16 -0.95
N ALA A 119 -2.52 11.73 0.32
CA ALA A 119 -3.38 10.67 0.82
C ALA A 119 -4.86 11.09 0.77
N ILE A 120 -5.68 10.28 0.10
CA ILE A 120 -7.14 10.42 0.13
C ILE A 120 -7.63 9.70 1.37
N VAL A 121 -8.30 10.41 2.28
CA VAL A 121 -8.80 9.85 3.54
C VAL A 121 -10.24 10.32 3.77
N ARG A 122 -11.16 9.37 3.95
CA ARG A 122 -12.58 9.67 4.20
C ARG A 122 -13.25 8.62 5.09
N PRO A 123 -14.34 8.96 5.78
CA PRO A 123 -15.21 7.96 6.39
C PRO A 123 -15.67 6.92 5.36
N ALA A 124 -15.78 5.67 5.81
CA ALA A 124 -16.38 4.60 5.03
C ALA A 124 -17.87 4.89 4.81
N GLY A 125 -18.30 4.84 3.55
CA GLY A 125 -19.69 4.94 3.13
C GLY A 125 -20.34 3.56 2.97
N PRO A 126 -21.66 3.52 2.69
CA PRO A 126 -22.43 2.27 2.63
C PRO A 126 -21.99 1.28 1.54
N ALA A 127 -21.37 1.77 0.48
CA ALA A 127 -20.90 0.96 -0.65
C ALA A 127 -19.47 0.42 -0.46
N ASP A 128 -18.79 0.85 0.60
CA ASP A 128 -17.41 0.44 0.82
C ASP A 128 -17.30 -0.94 1.48
N PRO A 129 -16.20 -1.68 1.24
CA PRO A 129 -15.97 -2.98 1.86
C PRO A 129 -15.58 -2.92 3.35
N ALA A 130 -15.60 -1.74 3.97
CA ALA A 130 -15.17 -1.52 5.35
C ALA A 130 -16.38 -1.45 6.31
N PRO A 131 -16.24 -1.86 7.58
CA PRO A 131 -17.30 -1.72 8.58
C PRO A 131 -17.75 -0.26 8.77
N THR A 132 -19.03 -0.07 9.11
CA THR A 132 -19.58 1.25 9.45
C THR A 132 -18.78 1.89 10.60
N GLY A 133 -18.50 3.19 10.48
CA GLY A 133 -17.67 3.93 11.44
C GLY A 133 -16.16 3.78 11.23
N SER A 134 -15.73 3.00 10.24
CA SER A 134 -14.32 2.94 9.82
C SER A 134 -13.95 4.13 8.93
N VAL A 135 -12.65 4.35 8.77
CA VAL A 135 -12.09 5.27 7.78
C VAL A 135 -11.39 4.45 6.69
N ILE A 136 -11.53 4.90 5.45
CA ILE A 136 -10.82 4.35 4.29
C ILE A 136 -9.81 5.38 3.85
N TYR A 137 -8.63 4.89 3.49
CA TYR A 137 -7.56 5.72 3.00
C TYR A 137 -6.88 5.07 1.80
N ALA A 138 -6.42 5.92 0.88
CA ALA A 138 -5.67 5.54 -0.29
C ALA A 138 -4.45 6.44 -0.42
N VAL A 139 -3.27 5.84 -0.49
CA VAL A 139 -1.99 6.57 -0.53
C VAL A 139 -1.28 6.25 -1.85
N PRO A 140 -1.01 7.26 -2.70
CA PRO A 140 -0.16 7.10 -3.86
C PRO A 140 1.28 6.73 -3.44
N ALA A 141 1.84 5.69 -4.04
CA ALA A 141 3.20 5.20 -3.77
C ALA A 141 3.89 4.83 -5.10
N GLY A 142 4.35 5.86 -5.82
CA GLY A 142 4.88 5.70 -7.17
C GLY A 142 3.78 5.25 -8.14
N VAL A 143 3.94 4.07 -8.74
CA VAL A 143 2.95 3.46 -9.65
C VAL A 143 1.92 2.60 -8.92
N ALA A 144 2.05 2.44 -7.60
CA ALA A 144 1.14 1.67 -6.78
C ALA A 144 0.27 2.58 -5.91
N CYS A 145 -0.80 1.99 -5.39
CA CYS A 145 -1.72 2.59 -4.43
C CYS A 145 -1.75 1.71 -3.19
N LEU A 146 -1.53 2.31 -2.02
CA LEU A 146 -1.77 1.64 -0.75
C LEU A 146 -3.22 1.89 -0.38
N LEU A 147 -4.06 0.86 -0.43
CA LEU A 147 -5.47 0.95 -0.06
C LEU A 147 -5.67 0.29 1.29
N GLY A 148 -6.34 0.99 2.19
CA GLY A 148 -6.59 0.45 3.52
C GLY A 148 -7.82 0.99 4.20
N SER A 149 -8.16 0.35 5.31
CA SER A 149 -9.19 0.78 6.22
C SER A 149 -8.67 0.75 7.66
N TYR A 150 -9.18 1.66 8.48
CA TYR A 150 -8.92 1.70 9.92
C TYR A 150 -10.24 1.65 10.68
N GLU A 151 -10.39 0.63 11.52
CA GLU A 151 -11.54 0.43 12.38
C GLU A 151 -11.18 0.87 13.81
N PRO A 152 -11.76 1.97 14.32
CA PRO A 152 -11.32 2.55 15.60
C PRO A 152 -11.77 1.74 16.82
N SER A 153 -12.90 1.02 16.74
CA SER A 153 -13.44 0.19 17.83
C SER A 153 -12.51 -0.97 18.19
N THR A 154 -11.88 -1.57 17.19
CA THR A 154 -10.96 -2.71 17.34
C THR A 154 -9.50 -2.31 17.18
N ARG A 155 -9.24 -1.05 16.81
CA ARG A 155 -7.94 -0.52 16.35
C ARG A 155 -7.30 -1.38 15.26
N ARG A 156 -8.12 -2.04 14.43
CA ARG A 156 -7.63 -2.87 13.33
C ARG A 156 -7.34 -2.01 12.12
N GLN A 157 -6.14 -2.19 11.60
CA GLN A 157 -5.73 -1.65 10.32
C GLN A 157 -5.65 -2.77 9.30
N GLN A 158 -6.17 -2.53 8.11
CA GLN A 158 -5.89 -3.34 6.92
C GLN A 158 -5.25 -2.43 5.88
N LEU A 159 -4.18 -2.89 5.25
CA LEU A 159 -3.46 -2.14 4.23
C LEU A 159 -2.89 -3.09 3.18
N GLU A 160 -3.26 -2.86 1.93
CA GLU A 160 -2.86 -3.65 0.77
C GLU A 160 -2.21 -2.78 -0.30
N ILE A 161 -1.26 -3.37 -1.04
CA ILE A 161 -0.67 -2.74 -2.23
C ILE A 161 -1.49 -3.17 -3.44
N GLN A 162 -2.08 -2.21 -4.13
CA GLN A 162 -2.87 -2.44 -5.34
C GLN A 162 -2.41 -1.49 -6.45
N GLY A 163 -2.74 -1.80 -7.70
CA GLY A 163 -2.55 -0.84 -8.78
C GLY A 163 -3.59 0.29 -8.73
N PRO A 164 -3.34 1.39 -9.45
CA PRO A 164 -4.31 2.46 -9.62
C PRO A 164 -5.57 1.95 -10.32
N LEU A 165 -6.67 2.67 -10.13
CA LEU A 165 -7.88 2.53 -10.91
C LEU A 165 -7.58 2.82 -12.38
N THR A 166 -8.41 2.31 -13.29
CA THR A 166 -8.21 2.52 -14.74
C THR A 166 -8.22 3.99 -15.16
N HIS A 167 -8.79 4.89 -14.36
CA HIS A 167 -8.74 6.34 -14.55
C HIS A 167 -7.56 7.03 -13.82
N GLY A 168 -6.61 6.26 -13.27
CA GLY A 168 -5.35 6.75 -12.70
C GLY A 168 -5.38 7.07 -11.19
N GLY A 169 -6.55 7.12 -10.55
CA GLY A 169 -6.69 7.40 -9.12
C GLY A 169 -6.47 6.17 -8.22
N CYS A 170 -6.26 6.39 -6.92
CA CYS A 170 -6.15 5.29 -5.95
C CYS A 170 -7.50 4.89 -5.29
N LEU A 171 -8.47 5.82 -5.25
CA LEU A 171 -9.82 5.65 -4.70
C LEU A 171 -10.87 6.24 -5.65
#